data_AF-A0AAP2BIK5-F1
#
_entry.id   AF-A0AAP2BIK5-F1
#
_cell.length_a   1.000
_cell.length_b   1.000
_cell.length_c   1.000
_cell.angle_alpha   90.00
_cell.angle_beta   90.00
_cell.angle_gamma   90.00
#
_symmetry.space_group_name_H-M   'P 1'
#
loop_
_entity.id
_entity.type
_entity.pdbx_description
1 polymer ?
#
loop_
_entity_poly.entity_id
_entity_poly.type
_entity_poly.pdbx_seq_one_letter_code
_entity_poly.pdbx_strand_id
1 'polypeptide(L)'
;MKNFSDIISYLNISNRKPSIGQVRSDVTSWGKTNRSSRHRVKITLWLDSEDKDDRIVISGEVVLNIKKTAPEKGVDLNIDVHHYSGYDKDKRKLTTSHPEQYFRIDGQTNPDDVKSFYVSLCEQIGALELDDRYSFPGLKDYKAA
;
A
#
# COMPACT_ATOMS: atom_id res chain seq x y z
N MET A 1 6.66 -2.70 -14.19
CA MET A 1 6.53 -1.94 -12.93
C MET A 1 7.22 -2.77 -11.87
N LYS A 2 8.32 -2.28 -11.31
CA LYS A 2 9.23 -3.05 -10.44
C LYS A 2 9.43 -2.41 -9.09
N ASN A 3 9.36 -1.09 -9.02
CA ASN A 3 9.53 -0.31 -7.81
C ASN A 3 8.41 0.71 -7.64
N PHE A 4 8.25 1.22 -6.41
CA PHE A 4 7.32 2.31 -6.10
C PHE A 4 7.59 3.58 -6.93
N SER A 5 8.86 3.89 -7.24
CA SER A 5 9.21 5.01 -8.11
C SER A 5 8.62 4.89 -9.52
N ASP A 6 8.39 3.68 -10.02
CA ASP A 6 7.86 3.45 -11.36
C ASP A 6 6.38 3.85 -11.42
N ILE A 7 5.60 3.53 -10.38
CA ILE A 7 4.18 3.91 -10.32
C ILE A 7 4.04 5.42 -10.12
N ILE A 8 4.90 6.02 -9.29
CA ILE A 8 4.95 7.47 -9.08
C ILE A 8 5.28 8.20 -10.39
N SER A 9 6.23 7.68 -11.17
CA SER A 9 6.61 8.25 -12.47
C SER A 9 5.49 8.07 -13.51
N TYR A 10 4.86 6.90 -13.54
CA TYR A 10 3.72 6.61 -14.43
C TYR A 10 2.54 7.55 -14.16
N LEU A 11 2.24 7.82 -12.89
CA LEU A 11 1.18 8.75 -12.47
C LEU A 11 1.58 10.23 -12.59
N ASN A 12 2.82 10.53 -13.01
CA ASN A 12 3.39 11.87 -13.11
C ASN A 12 3.32 12.66 -11.78
N ILE A 13 3.61 12.00 -10.66
CA ILE A 13 3.54 12.57 -9.30
C ILE A 13 4.87 12.48 -8.54
N SER A 14 5.99 12.51 -9.25
CA SER A 14 7.34 12.37 -8.69
C SER A 14 7.75 13.44 -7.68
N ASN A 15 7.03 14.56 -7.62
CA ASN A 15 7.21 15.60 -6.62
C ASN A 15 6.52 15.28 -5.27
N ARG A 16 5.65 14.28 -5.22
CA ARG A 16 4.90 13.93 -4.01
C ARG A 16 5.64 12.90 -3.18
N LYS A 17 5.49 13.01 -1.86
CA LYS A 17 6.01 12.07 -0.88
C LYS A 17 4.86 11.51 -0.03
N PRO A 18 4.99 10.29 0.51
CA PRO A 18 4.01 9.77 1.45
C PRO A 18 3.88 10.69 2.68
N SER A 19 2.65 11.10 2.99
CA SER A 19 2.30 11.88 4.19
C SER A 19 1.77 10.99 5.31
N ILE A 20 1.06 9.92 4.93
CA ILE A 20 0.48 8.92 5.83
C ILE A 20 0.76 7.54 5.24
N GLY A 21 0.95 6.56 6.12
CA GLY A 21 1.11 5.16 5.75
C GLY A 21 0.26 4.26 6.65
N GLN A 22 -0.11 3.09 6.15
CA GLN A 22 -0.82 2.08 6.91
C GLN A 22 -0.35 0.70 6.47
N VAL A 23 -0.12 -0.17 7.44
CA VAL A 23 0.18 -1.58 7.23
C VAL A 23 -0.90 -2.39 7.90
N ARG A 24 -1.72 -3.05 7.09
CA ARG A 24 -2.71 -4.02 7.55
C ARG A 24 -2.18 -5.43 7.30
N SER A 25 -2.23 -6.27 8.31
CA SER A 25 -1.87 -7.68 8.25
C SER A 25 -3.06 -8.54 8.64
N ASP A 26 -3.43 -9.48 7.79
CA ASP A 26 -4.55 -10.38 8.00
C ASP A 26 -4.13 -11.84 7.76
N VAL A 27 -4.95 -12.75 8.27
CA VAL A 27 -4.75 -14.19 8.12
C VAL A 27 -6.01 -14.78 7.54
N THR A 28 -5.94 -15.27 6.31
CA THR A 28 -7.04 -16.04 5.74
C THR A 28 -6.81 -17.51 6.06
N SER A 29 -7.69 -18.12 6.85
CA SER A 29 -7.65 -19.55 7.18
C SER A 29 -8.80 -20.30 6.52
N TRP A 30 -8.48 -21.45 5.92
CA TRP A 30 -9.45 -22.31 5.24
C TRP A 30 -9.37 -23.70 5.87
N GLY A 31 -10.54 -24.24 6.27
CA GLY A 31 -10.66 -25.58 6.85
C GLY A 31 -10.75 -25.62 8.39
N LYS A 32 -11.35 -26.70 8.93
CA LYS A 32 -11.67 -26.87 10.37
C LYS A 32 -10.45 -26.89 11.31
N THR A 33 -9.24 -27.09 10.79
CA THR A 33 -8.02 -27.31 11.58
C THR A 33 -6.94 -26.24 11.40
N ASN A 34 -7.23 -25.10 10.76
CA ASN A 34 -6.25 -24.02 10.49
C ASN A 34 -4.95 -24.46 9.79
N ARG A 35 -4.91 -25.65 9.18
CA ARG A 35 -3.72 -26.17 8.48
C ARG A 35 -3.39 -25.42 7.18
N SER A 36 -4.34 -24.65 6.65
CA SER A 36 -4.19 -23.83 5.46
C SER A 36 -4.48 -22.38 5.80
N SER A 37 -3.54 -21.73 6.48
CA SER A 37 -3.56 -20.30 6.74
C SER A 37 -2.56 -19.58 5.84
N ARG A 38 -2.98 -18.45 5.28
CA ARG A 38 -2.12 -17.56 4.50
C ARG A 38 -2.09 -16.18 5.14
N HIS A 39 -0.88 -15.68 5.35
CA HIS A 39 -0.65 -14.35 5.86
C HIS A 39 -0.68 -13.37 4.69
N ARG A 40 -1.51 -12.34 4.78
CA ARG A 40 -1.59 -11.27 3.81
C ARG A 40 -1.16 -9.98 4.46
N VAL A 41 -0.59 -9.10 3.65
CA VAL A 41 -0.26 -7.74 4.05
C VAL A 41 -0.72 -6.78 2.98
N LYS A 42 -1.41 -5.72 3.40
CA LYS A 42 -1.74 -4.56 2.59
C LYS A 42 -1.00 -3.36 3.13
N ILE A 43 -0.16 -2.77 2.29
CA ILE A 43 0.53 -1.51 2.57
C ILE A 43 -0.20 -0.41 1.80
N THR A 44 -0.67 0.61 2.50
CA THR A 44 -1.34 1.77 1.91
C THR A 44 -0.54 3.02 2.20
N LEU A 45 -0.30 3.84 1.19
CA LEU A 45 0.42 5.10 1.27
C LEU A 45 -0.47 6.22 0.73
N TRP A 46 -0.57 7.32 1.47
CA TRP A 46 -1.26 8.53 1.04
C TRP A 46 -0.25 9.59 0.66
N LEU A 47 -0.44 10.19 -0.51
CA LEU A 47 0.42 11.21 -1.10
C LEU A 47 -0.41 12.48 -1.32
N ASP A 48 -0.35 13.36 -0.32
CA ASP A 48 -1.03 14.64 -0.35
C ASP A 48 -0.24 15.67 -1.16
N SER A 49 -0.94 16.58 -1.85
CA SER A 49 -0.36 17.81 -2.36
C SER A 49 0.01 18.76 -1.22
N GLU A 50 0.92 19.70 -1.47
CA GLU A 50 1.38 20.67 -0.47
C GLU A 50 0.23 21.54 0.08
N ASP A 51 -0.72 21.91 -0.78
CA ASP A 51 -1.91 22.68 -0.42
C ASP A 51 -3.05 21.84 0.19
N LYS A 52 -2.86 20.50 0.25
CA LYS A 52 -3.83 19.50 0.74
C LYS A 52 -5.15 19.47 -0.01
N ASP A 53 -5.20 20.02 -1.23
CA ASP A 53 -6.38 19.99 -2.08
C ASP A 53 -6.49 18.70 -2.91
N ASP A 54 -5.42 17.91 -2.96
CA ASP A 54 -5.32 16.72 -3.79
C ASP A 54 -4.60 15.58 -3.07
N ARG A 55 -5.08 14.35 -3.24
CA ARG A 55 -4.58 13.15 -2.56
C ARG A 55 -4.62 11.96 -3.47
N ILE A 56 -3.48 11.28 -3.56
CA ILE A 56 -3.37 10.00 -4.25
C ILE A 56 -3.07 8.93 -3.21
N VAL A 57 -3.82 7.83 -3.25
CA VAL A 57 -3.69 6.70 -2.34
C VAL A 57 -3.23 5.51 -3.15
N ILE A 58 -2.05 4.98 -2.82
CA ILE A 58 -1.48 3.80 -3.47
C ILE A 58 -1.47 2.68 -2.45
N SER A 59 -2.09 1.55 -2.80
CA SER A 59 -2.11 0.37 -1.95
C SER A 59 -1.50 -0.83 -2.67
N GLY A 60 -0.60 -1.57 -2.01
CA GLY A 60 -0.09 -2.85 -2.48
C GLY A 60 -0.50 -3.99 -1.55
N GLU A 61 -1.08 -5.05 -2.10
CA GLU A 61 -1.47 -6.24 -1.33
C GLU A 61 -0.77 -7.50 -1.86
N VAL A 62 -0.23 -8.30 -0.95
CA VAL A 62 0.50 -9.54 -1.28
C VAL A 62 0.36 -10.60 -0.19
N VAL A 63 0.45 -11.87 -0.58
CA VAL A 63 0.56 -13.00 0.36
C VAL A 63 2.03 -13.18 0.77
N LEU A 64 2.29 -13.32 2.06
CA LEU A 64 3.62 -13.53 2.61
C LEU A 64 3.95 -15.02 2.77
N ASN A 65 5.24 -15.32 2.71
CA ASN A 65 5.77 -16.64 3.04
C ASN A 65 5.50 -17.01 4.52
N ILE A 66 5.71 -18.28 4.89
CA ILE A 66 5.48 -18.80 6.26
C ILE A 66 6.24 -17.99 7.33
N LYS A 67 7.42 -17.47 6.98
CA LYS A 67 8.26 -16.66 7.88
C LYS A 67 7.78 -15.21 8.02
N LYS A 68 6.83 -14.77 7.20
CA LYS A 68 6.28 -13.39 7.15
C LYS A 68 7.32 -12.33 6.84
N THR A 69 8.38 -12.69 6.12
CA THR A 69 9.50 -11.78 5.82
C THR A 69 9.54 -11.30 4.38
N ALA A 70 8.84 -11.99 3.48
CA ALA A 70 8.81 -11.67 2.05
C ALA A 70 7.55 -12.27 1.41
N PRO A 71 7.19 -11.84 0.18
CA PRO A 71 6.13 -12.47 -0.60
C PRO A 71 6.31 -13.99 -0.74
N GLU A 72 5.21 -14.74 -0.74
CA GLU A 72 5.19 -16.17 -1.08
C GLU A 72 5.61 -16.34 -2.56
N LYS A 73 6.33 -17.41 -2.88
CA LYS A 73 6.79 -17.62 -4.26
C LYS A 73 5.58 -17.87 -5.18
N GLY A 74 5.54 -17.19 -6.33
CA GLY A 74 4.49 -17.41 -7.34
C GLY A 74 3.17 -16.69 -7.07
N VAL A 75 3.09 -15.84 -6.02
CA VAL A 75 1.88 -15.06 -5.73
C VAL A 75 1.96 -13.69 -6.36
N ASP A 76 0.81 -13.21 -6.83
CA ASP A 76 0.70 -11.89 -7.41
C ASP A 76 0.78 -10.79 -6.36
N LEU A 77 1.19 -9.60 -6.81
CA LEU A 77 1.05 -8.37 -6.06
C LEU A 77 0.04 -7.48 -6.78
N ASN A 78 -1.06 -7.19 -6.09
CA ASN A 78 -2.11 -6.30 -6.58
C ASN A 78 -1.83 -4.88 -6.10
N ILE A 79 -2.00 -3.90 -6.98
CA ILE A 79 -1.77 -2.49 -6.70
C ILE A 79 -3.04 -1.71 -7.04
N ASP A 80 -3.59 -1.03 -6.04
CA ASP A 80 -4.77 -0.17 -6.18
C ASP A 80 -4.33 1.30 -6.09
N VAL A 81 -4.81 2.14 -7.02
CA VAL A 81 -4.59 3.58 -6.98
C VAL A 81 -5.93 4.30 -6.96
N HIS A 82 -6.15 5.09 -5.92
CA HIS A 82 -7.30 5.98 -5.80
C HIS A 82 -6.83 7.43 -5.80
N HIS A 83 -7.57 8.30 -6.47
CA HIS A 83 -7.24 9.73 -6.54
C HIS A 83 -8.46 10.57 -6.15
N TYR A 84 -8.22 11.49 -5.22
CA TYR A 84 -9.23 12.39 -4.66
C TYR A 84 -8.75 13.83 -4.76
N SER A 85 -9.66 14.76 -5.02
CA SER A 85 -9.34 16.20 -5.10
C SER A 85 -10.50 17.09 -4.62
N GLY A 86 -10.26 18.39 -4.54
CA GLY A 86 -11.26 19.40 -4.20
C GLY A 86 -11.65 19.32 -2.73
N TYR A 87 -10.80 19.88 -1.87
CA TYR A 87 -10.99 19.93 -0.43
C TYR A 87 -12.08 20.94 -0.06
N ASP A 88 -13.19 20.44 0.46
CA ASP A 88 -14.28 21.24 1.01
C ASP A 88 -13.92 21.61 2.46
N LYS A 89 -13.69 22.90 2.71
CA LYS A 89 -13.30 23.44 4.03
C LYS A 89 -14.40 23.28 5.08
N ASP A 90 -15.66 23.37 4.68
CA ASP A 90 -16.80 23.29 5.59
C ASP A 90 -17.04 21.84 6.01
N LYS A 91 -16.93 20.91 5.06
CA LYS A 91 -17.06 19.46 5.32
C LYS A 91 -15.76 18.79 5.78
N ARG A 92 -14.63 19.50 5.73
CA ARG A 92 -13.28 19.03 6.06
C ARG A 92 -12.89 17.73 5.35
N LYS A 93 -13.22 17.61 4.07
CA LYS A 93 -12.95 16.41 3.28
C LYS A 93 -12.76 16.71 1.79
N LEU A 94 -12.03 15.83 1.11
CA LEU A 94 -11.98 15.80 -0.35
C LEU A 94 -13.33 15.31 -0.89
N THR A 95 -13.79 15.93 -1.96
CA THR A 95 -15.16 15.73 -2.47
C THR A 95 -15.22 15.13 -3.85
N THR A 96 -14.16 15.27 -4.64
CA THR A 96 -14.07 14.70 -5.98
C THR A 96 -13.29 13.39 -5.93
N SER A 97 -13.83 12.36 -6.57
CA SER A 97 -13.14 11.08 -6.76
C SER A 97 -12.91 10.88 -8.25
N HIS A 98 -11.68 10.53 -8.61
CA HIS A 98 -11.29 10.24 -10.00
C HIS A 98 -11.36 8.73 -10.27
N PRO A 99 -11.32 8.30 -11.55
CA PRO A 99 -11.32 6.88 -11.90
C PRO A 99 -10.19 6.10 -11.21
N GLU A 100 -10.54 4.98 -10.62
CA GLU A 100 -9.60 4.07 -9.95
C GLU A 100 -8.73 3.35 -10.98
N GLN A 101 -7.46 3.11 -10.64
CA GLN A 101 -6.54 2.36 -11.48
C GLN A 101 -6.03 1.13 -10.73
N TYR A 102 -5.98 0.02 -11.45
CA TYR A 102 -5.62 -1.29 -10.91
C TYR A 102 -4.47 -1.87 -11.71
N PHE A 103 -3.39 -2.22 -11.02
CA PHE A 103 -2.23 -2.88 -11.60
C PHE A 103 -1.98 -4.21 -10.90
N ARG A 104 -1.37 -5.14 -11.63
CA ARG A 104 -0.96 -6.43 -11.10
C ARG A 104 0.41 -6.79 -11.61
N ILE A 105 1.27 -7.23 -10.69
CA ILE A 105 2.54 -7.88 -11.03
C ILE A 105 2.30 -9.38 -10.93
N ASP A 106 2.39 -10.08 -12.07
CA ASP A 106 2.20 -11.53 -12.14
C ASP A 106 3.36 -12.26 -11.43
N GLY A 107 3.04 -12.95 -10.33
CA GLY A 107 4.04 -13.61 -9.50
C GLY A 107 4.61 -14.90 -10.08
N GLN A 108 3.92 -15.53 -11.04
CA GLN A 108 4.41 -16.72 -11.72
C GLN A 108 5.44 -16.36 -12.79
N THR A 109 5.15 -15.28 -13.52
CA THR A 109 5.97 -14.81 -14.63
C THR A 109 7.12 -13.91 -14.16
N ASN A 110 6.88 -13.04 -13.17
CA ASN A 110 7.83 -12.03 -12.71
C ASN A 110 8.01 -12.04 -11.16
N PRO A 111 8.46 -13.16 -10.57
CA PRO A 111 8.58 -13.29 -9.11
C PRO A 111 9.54 -12.27 -8.48
N ASP A 112 10.60 -11.88 -9.18
CA ASP A 112 11.58 -10.90 -8.68
C ASP A 112 11.01 -9.47 -8.68
N ASP A 113 10.15 -9.14 -9.64
CA ASP A 113 9.49 -7.83 -9.70
C ASP A 113 8.47 -7.69 -8.55
N VAL A 114 7.75 -8.77 -8.19
CA VAL A 114 6.86 -8.79 -6.99
C VAL A 114 7.67 -8.49 -5.73
N LYS A 115 8.80 -9.17 -5.56
CA LYS A 115 9.67 -8.98 -4.39
C LYS A 115 10.23 -7.56 -4.34
N SER A 116 10.72 -7.05 -5.47
CA SER A 116 11.30 -5.71 -5.56
C SER A 116 10.27 -4.64 -5.24
N PHE A 117 9.05 -4.76 -5.78
CA PHE A 117 7.99 -3.79 -5.55
C PHE A 117 7.55 -3.80 -4.09
N TYR A 118 7.37 -4.98 -3.50
CA TYR A 118 7.06 -5.12 -2.08
C TYR A 118 8.13 -4.48 -1.18
N VAL A 119 9.42 -4.72 -1.45
CA VAL A 119 10.52 -4.10 -0.71
C VAL A 119 10.47 -2.58 -0.84
N SER A 120 10.26 -2.05 -2.03
CA SER A 120 10.17 -0.60 -2.24
C SER A 120 8.99 0.05 -1.51
N LEU A 121 7.85 -0.64 -1.37
CA LEU A 121 6.74 -0.19 -0.53
C LEU A 121 7.10 -0.19 0.96
N CYS A 122 7.79 -1.24 1.42
CA CYS A 122 8.27 -1.32 2.80
C CYS A 122 9.25 -0.19 3.13
N GLU A 123 10.12 0.19 2.19
CA GLU A 123 11.03 1.32 2.35
C GLU A 123 10.28 2.65 2.50
N GLN A 124 9.21 2.87 1.72
CA GLN A 124 8.38 4.07 1.86
C GLN A 124 7.68 4.13 3.23
N ILE A 125 7.13 3.01 3.71
CA ILE A 125 6.57 2.93 5.06
C ILE A 125 7.64 3.13 6.13
N GLY A 126 8.82 2.53 5.97
CA GLY A 126 9.91 2.60 6.93
C GLY A 126 10.53 4.00 7.06
N ALA A 127 10.30 4.88 6.08
CA ALA A 127 10.67 6.29 6.13
C ALA A 127 9.68 7.16 6.94
N LEU A 128 8.52 6.61 7.34
CA LEU A 128 7.52 7.28 8.15
C LEU A 128 7.66 6.90 9.62
N GLU A 129 7.16 7.76 10.51
CA GLU A 129 7.11 7.50 11.95
C GLU A 129 5.84 6.71 12.31
N LEU A 130 6.00 5.69 13.14
CA LEU A 130 4.87 4.93 13.67
C LEU A 130 3.99 5.83 14.56
N ASP A 131 2.68 5.89 14.27
CA ASP A 131 1.72 6.55 15.15
C ASP A 131 1.12 5.53 16.12
N ASP A 132 1.77 5.38 17.27
CA ASP A 132 1.38 4.43 18.32
C ASP A 132 -0.05 4.65 18.84
N ARG A 133 -0.63 5.85 18.65
CA ARG A 133 -2.00 6.16 19.10
C ARG A 133 -3.07 5.38 18.33
N TYR A 134 -2.76 4.94 17.11
CA TYR A 134 -3.69 4.24 16.22
C TYR A 134 -3.20 2.84 15.82
N SER A 135 -2.29 2.26 16.62
CA SER A 135 -1.78 0.91 16.42
C SER A 135 -2.68 -0.12 17.10
N PHE A 136 -3.23 -1.04 16.31
CA PHE A 136 -4.06 -2.17 16.79
C PHE A 136 -3.48 -3.50 16.30
N PRO A 137 -3.82 -4.64 16.91
CA PRO A 137 -3.36 -5.94 16.40
C PRO A 137 -3.70 -6.15 14.92
N GLY A 138 -2.68 -6.26 14.07
CA GLY A 138 -2.84 -6.41 12.62
C GLY A 138 -3.05 -5.09 11.85
N LEU A 139 -2.98 -3.94 12.50
CA LEU A 139 -3.07 -2.61 11.86
C LEU A 139 -2.08 -1.65 12.48
N LYS A 140 -1.19 -1.08 11.67
CA LYS A 140 -0.25 -0.05 12.09
C LYS A 140 -0.39 1.17 11.21
N ASP A 141 -0.55 2.33 11.81
CA ASP A 141 -0.60 3.61 11.13
C ASP A 141 0.71 4.36 11.29
N TYR A 142 1.09 5.09 10.25
CA TYR A 142 2.36 5.83 10.14
C TYR A 142 2.08 7.23 9.61
N LYS A 143 2.93 8.19 9.96
CA LYS A 143 2.86 9.57 9.48
C LYS A 143 4.23 10.14 9.18
N ALA A 144 4.28 11.13 8.30
CA ALA A 144 5.48 11.92 8.13
C ALA A 144 5.83 12.65 9.43
N ALA A 145 7.14 12.73 9.72
CA ALA A 145 7.69 13.46 10.86
C ALA A 145 7.41 14.97 10.78
#